data_AF-A0AAV8PSM6-F1
#
_entry.id   AF-A0AAV8PSM6-F1
#
_cell.length_a   1.000
_cell.length_b   1.000
_cell.length_c   1.000
_cell.angle_alpha   90.00
_cell.angle_beta   90.00
_cell.angle_gamma   90.00
#
_symmetry.space_group_name_H-M   'P 1'
#
loop_
_entity.id
_entity.type
_entity.pdbx_description
1 polymer ?
#
loop_
_entity_poly.entity_id
_entity_poly.type
_entity_poly.pdbx_seq_one_letter_code
_entity_poly.pdbx_strand_id
1 'polypeptide(L)'
;EIPGESFTHMDGKRQAVEIDRNNLFPYLLVNIGSGVGIIKVTGNRKFERVTGTHIGGGTMFGLAKLLTGCLSYDEFLKLSKQGDNLVLDLIVKDICGDLVSEQQGLSASTLASSFGKVIASKRTLADYKPEDLATTLLSAFTYNIAQIAFLVAALLGLNRVFFGGSYIRGHPSTMDNISYAISYWSKGQMQATFLRHEGFLGALGALMSYKELGIEDIEMVDVHLNDKEDLCEPSSISDESVTTEPNEHNIFPYLLVNVGSGVSMIEVIGKWKFERIIGTHLGGGTILGLARLLTGCTSYEEFLELSQRGNNLAVDLTVGDIYGEQGYPKHGLPASTTASSFGKVTSNKLSDYKAEDLAAALLNAFTYNIGQISCFVAKLSGLKKIFFRGTYICGHEKIMDKISRSMKYWSKGQLQTTFLCHEGFLGAVGAFWSYENMGIDDFATKEVMKQVLLGAPYIGGNSPSHSPRQIFHNDGSMNLKKEVERLHNENTELNAEVQRLLNENAELRAKLEKLQQDKSRSS
;
A
#
# COMPACT_ATOMS: atom_id res chain seq x y z
N GLU A 1 -30.39 -5.86 -27.36
CA GLU A 1 -28.94 -5.64 -27.44
C GLU A 1 -28.70 -4.16 -27.43
N ILE A 2 -27.66 -3.67 -26.74
CA ILE A 2 -27.26 -2.26 -26.83
C ILE A 2 -25.98 -2.24 -27.66
N PRO A 3 -26.04 -1.89 -28.96
CA PRO A 3 -24.86 -1.89 -29.84
C PRO A 3 -23.78 -0.93 -29.32
N GLY A 4 -22.52 -1.40 -29.33
CA GLY A 4 -21.37 -0.61 -28.89
C GLY A 4 -21.40 -0.23 -27.40
N GLU A 5 -22.06 -1.02 -26.56
CA GLU A 5 -22.12 -0.80 -25.11
C GLU A 5 -20.75 -0.92 -24.45
N SER A 6 -19.97 -1.92 -24.85
CA SER A 6 -18.65 -2.19 -24.30
C SER A 6 -17.55 -1.61 -25.16
N PHE A 7 -16.52 -1.05 -24.51
CA PHE A 7 -15.39 -0.45 -25.20
C PHE A 7 -14.13 -0.46 -24.32
N THR A 8 -12.98 -0.36 -24.95
CA THR A 8 -11.69 -0.11 -24.30
C THR A 8 -11.30 1.35 -24.49
N HIS A 9 -10.47 1.87 -23.59
CA HIS A 9 -9.95 3.23 -23.67
C HIS A 9 -8.50 3.25 -23.21
N MET A 10 -7.58 3.65 -24.08
CA MET A 10 -6.16 3.77 -23.77
C MET A 10 -5.53 4.86 -24.62
N ASP A 11 -4.64 5.67 -24.04
CA ASP A 11 -3.98 6.80 -24.69
C ASP A 11 -4.98 7.76 -25.37
N GLY A 12 -6.10 8.05 -24.70
CA GLY A 12 -7.17 8.89 -25.24
C GLY A 12 -7.98 8.28 -26.39
N LYS A 13 -7.70 7.02 -26.77
CA LYS A 13 -8.39 6.33 -27.87
C LYS A 13 -9.41 5.35 -27.34
N ARG A 14 -10.66 5.53 -27.76
CA ARG A 14 -11.76 4.61 -27.51
C ARG A 14 -11.91 3.60 -28.64
N GLN A 15 -12.00 2.31 -28.32
CA GLN A 15 -12.25 1.25 -29.31
C GLN A 15 -13.44 0.39 -28.86
N ALA A 16 -14.41 0.16 -29.75
CA ALA A 16 -15.55 -0.69 -29.44
C ALA A 16 -15.10 -2.14 -29.24
N VAL A 17 -15.70 -2.83 -28.27
CA VAL A 17 -15.49 -4.25 -28.03
C VAL A 17 -16.79 -4.98 -28.35
N GLU A 18 -16.75 -5.83 -29.37
CA GLU A 18 -17.83 -6.77 -29.63
C GLU A 18 -17.72 -7.96 -28.67
N ILE A 19 -18.79 -8.20 -27.92
CA ILE A 19 -18.86 -9.31 -26.98
C ILE A 19 -19.71 -10.41 -27.59
N ASP A 20 -19.07 -11.55 -27.90
CA ASP A 20 -19.79 -12.76 -28.23
C ASP A 20 -20.57 -13.27 -27.01
N ARG A 21 -21.90 -13.33 -27.13
CA ARG A 21 -22.80 -13.80 -26.07
C ARG A 21 -22.59 -15.28 -25.72
N ASN A 22 -22.16 -16.08 -26.69
CA ASN A 22 -21.88 -17.50 -26.47
C ASN A 22 -20.57 -17.70 -25.68
N ASN A 23 -19.74 -16.66 -25.60
CA ASN A 23 -18.46 -16.68 -24.91
C ASN A 23 -18.30 -15.46 -23.97
N LEU A 24 -19.37 -15.08 -23.28
CA LEU A 24 -19.35 -13.93 -22.34
C LEU A 24 -18.67 -14.28 -21.00
N PHE A 25 -18.91 -15.48 -20.48
CA PHE A 25 -18.50 -15.88 -19.14
C PHE A 25 -17.22 -16.73 -19.16
N PRO A 26 -16.42 -16.73 -18.09
CA PRO A 26 -16.55 -15.89 -16.88
C PRO A 26 -15.93 -14.49 -17.06
N TYR A 27 -16.37 -13.54 -16.22
CA TYR A 27 -15.74 -12.22 -16.13
C TYR A 27 -15.76 -11.67 -14.70
N LEU A 28 -14.91 -10.69 -14.45
CA LEU A 28 -14.90 -9.90 -13.23
C LEU A 28 -15.63 -8.57 -13.49
N LEU A 29 -16.60 -8.21 -12.64
CA LEU A 29 -17.21 -6.89 -12.61
C LEU A 29 -16.67 -6.12 -11.41
N VAL A 30 -16.00 -5.00 -11.68
CA VAL A 30 -15.48 -4.06 -10.69
C VAL A 30 -16.41 -2.86 -10.68
N ASN A 31 -17.33 -2.83 -9.71
CA ASN A 31 -18.33 -1.78 -9.58
C ASN A 31 -17.83 -0.70 -8.62
N ILE A 32 -17.48 0.47 -9.15
CA ILE A 32 -16.86 1.58 -8.41
C ILE A 32 -17.93 2.63 -8.09
N GLY A 33 -18.33 2.70 -6.82
CA GLY A 33 -19.22 3.72 -6.25
C GLY A 33 -18.50 4.47 -5.12
N SER A 34 -19.18 4.69 -3.98
CA SER A 34 -18.53 5.23 -2.78
C SER A 34 -17.37 4.34 -2.32
N GLY A 35 -17.63 3.03 -2.21
CA GLY A 35 -16.60 1.98 -2.14
C GLY A 35 -16.47 1.24 -3.47
N VAL A 36 -15.86 0.06 -3.45
CA VAL A 36 -15.72 -0.81 -4.62
C VAL A 36 -16.22 -2.21 -4.31
N GLY A 37 -17.17 -2.69 -5.12
CA GLY A 37 -17.61 -4.08 -5.10
C GLY A 37 -16.96 -4.86 -6.24
N ILE A 38 -16.38 -6.02 -5.93
CA ILE A 38 -15.76 -6.90 -6.94
C ILE A 38 -16.56 -8.20 -6.99
N ILE A 39 -17.14 -8.47 -8.16
CA ILE A 39 -18.12 -9.54 -8.37
C ILE A 39 -17.60 -10.44 -9.49
N LYS A 40 -17.52 -11.74 -9.22
CA LYS A 40 -17.24 -12.75 -10.24
C LYS A 40 -18.57 -13.19 -10.84
N VAL A 41 -18.65 -13.21 -12.17
CA VAL A 41 -19.83 -13.67 -12.90
C VAL A 41 -19.44 -14.86 -13.77
N THR A 42 -20.10 -16.00 -13.56
CA THR A 42 -19.80 -17.28 -14.24
C THR A 42 -20.91 -17.73 -15.18
N GLY A 43 -22.05 -17.05 -15.17
CA GLY A 43 -23.17 -17.33 -16.05
C GLY A 43 -24.33 -16.38 -15.81
N ASN A 44 -25.39 -16.52 -16.60
CA ASN A 44 -26.63 -15.80 -16.38
C ASN A 44 -27.16 -16.10 -14.97
N ARG A 45 -27.39 -15.04 -14.19
CA ARG A 45 -27.82 -15.10 -12.76
C ARG A 45 -26.89 -15.91 -11.84
N LYS A 46 -25.67 -16.23 -12.30
CA LYS A 46 -24.65 -16.95 -11.51
C LYS A 46 -23.48 -16.00 -11.23
N PHE A 47 -23.50 -15.40 -10.04
CA PHE A 47 -22.49 -14.44 -9.62
C PHE A 47 -22.28 -14.49 -8.11
N GLU A 48 -21.09 -14.07 -7.69
CA GLU A 48 -20.72 -13.97 -6.27
C GLU A 48 -19.89 -12.70 -6.05
N ARG A 49 -20.12 -12.01 -4.92
CA ARG A 49 -19.24 -10.93 -4.48
C ARG A 49 -18.00 -11.56 -3.86
N VAL A 50 -16.90 -11.55 -4.61
CA VAL A 50 -15.63 -12.16 -4.16
C VAL A 50 -14.93 -11.32 -3.11
N THR A 51 -14.95 -9.99 -3.26
CA THR A 51 -14.35 -9.05 -2.30
C THR A 51 -14.77 -7.61 -2.61
N GLY A 52 -14.14 -6.63 -1.95
CA GLY A 52 -14.21 -5.22 -2.29
C GLY A 52 -13.17 -4.41 -1.53
N THR A 53 -13.11 -3.12 -1.80
CA THR A 53 -12.31 -2.15 -1.03
C THR A 53 -13.16 -0.95 -0.65
N HIS A 54 -12.91 -0.39 0.52
CA HIS A 54 -13.56 0.85 0.96
C HIS A 54 -12.82 2.10 0.45
N ILE A 55 -11.67 1.93 -0.21
CA ILE A 55 -11.00 2.98 -0.97
C ILE A 55 -11.63 3.04 -2.37
N GLY A 56 -12.67 3.86 -2.49
CA GLY A 56 -13.43 4.03 -3.74
C GLY A 56 -13.62 5.51 -4.10
N GLY A 57 -14.69 5.80 -4.84
CA GLY A 57 -15.01 7.17 -5.25
C GLY A 57 -15.33 8.11 -4.10
N GLY A 58 -15.92 7.59 -3.02
CA GLY A 58 -16.21 8.37 -1.81
C GLY A 58 -14.95 8.79 -1.08
N THR A 59 -13.93 7.92 -1.06
CA THR A 59 -12.62 8.23 -0.47
C THR A 59 -11.89 9.30 -1.25
N MET A 60 -11.79 9.10 -2.56
CA MET A 60 -11.13 10.04 -3.42
C MET A 60 -11.82 11.42 -3.36
N PHE A 61 -13.15 11.46 -3.51
CA PHE A 61 -13.87 12.73 -3.50
C PHE A 61 -13.93 13.39 -2.12
N GLY A 62 -14.03 12.60 -1.04
CA GLY A 62 -13.95 13.12 0.33
C GLY A 62 -12.62 13.81 0.60
N LEU A 63 -11.51 13.19 0.21
CA LEU A 63 -10.18 13.80 0.30
C LEU A 63 -10.05 15.02 -0.64
N ALA A 64 -10.59 14.95 -1.85
CA ALA A 64 -10.58 16.08 -2.77
C ALA A 64 -11.30 17.30 -2.19
N LYS A 65 -12.48 17.10 -1.59
CA LYS A 65 -13.23 18.16 -0.94
C LYS A 65 -12.44 18.81 0.20
N LEU A 66 -11.78 18.00 1.03
CA LEU A 66 -10.93 18.49 2.14
C LEU A 66 -9.72 19.28 1.64
N LEU A 67 -9.06 18.81 0.57
CA LEU A 67 -7.79 19.38 0.12
C LEU A 67 -7.94 20.53 -0.87
N THR A 68 -9.02 20.56 -1.64
CA THR A 68 -9.22 21.55 -2.72
C THR A 68 -10.39 22.50 -2.48
N GLY A 69 -11.31 22.14 -1.59
CA GLY A 69 -12.56 22.87 -1.38
C GLY A 69 -13.62 22.66 -2.48
N CYS A 70 -13.37 21.80 -3.48
CA CYS A 70 -14.33 21.55 -4.56
C CYS A 70 -15.68 21.07 -4.02
N LEU A 71 -16.79 21.56 -4.57
CA LEU A 71 -18.14 21.28 -4.07
C LEU A 71 -18.81 20.12 -4.80
N SER A 72 -18.32 19.77 -5.99
CA SER A 72 -18.90 18.71 -6.82
C SER A 72 -17.84 17.81 -7.44
N TYR A 73 -18.25 16.57 -7.75
CA TYR A 73 -17.37 15.62 -8.42
C TYR A 73 -16.92 16.12 -9.81
N ASP A 74 -17.81 16.80 -10.54
CA ASP A 74 -17.49 17.32 -11.88
C ASP A 74 -16.48 18.49 -11.82
N GLU A 75 -16.54 19.31 -10.77
CA GLU A 75 -15.53 20.33 -10.48
C GLU A 75 -14.17 19.69 -10.19
N PHE A 76 -14.14 18.67 -9.33
CA PHE A 76 -12.93 17.89 -9.07
C PHE A 76 -12.32 17.30 -10.37
N LEU A 77 -13.15 16.73 -11.24
CA LEU A 77 -12.67 16.19 -12.53
C LEU A 77 -12.12 17.30 -13.44
N LYS A 78 -12.70 18.50 -13.42
CA LYS A 78 -12.16 19.65 -14.16
C LYS A 78 -10.79 20.08 -13.62
N LEU A 79 -10.62 20.13 -12.29
CA LEU A 79 -9.35 20.46 -11.65
C LEU A 79 -8.27 19.44 -12.01
N SER A 80 -8.56 18.14 -11.88
CA SER A 80 -7.58 17.07 -12.16
C SER A 80 -7.06 17.06 -13.59
N LYS A 81 -7.82 17.56 -14.57
CA LYS A 81 -7.37 17.69 -15.97
C LYS A 81 -6.26 18.74 -16.17
N GLN A 82 -6.12 19.67 -15.24
CA GLN A 82 -5.23 20.83 -15.38
C GLN A 82 -4.01 20.75 -14.47
N GLY A 83 -3.94 19.72 -13.61
CA GLY A 83 -2.87 19.56 -12.63
C GLY A 83 -1.69 18.75 -13.15
N ASP A 84 -0.59 18.85 -12.43
CA ASP A 84 0.59 18.00 -12.58
C ASP A 84 0.83 17.19 -11.30
N ASN A 85 0.66 15.87 -11.38
CA ASN A 85 0.81 15.01 -10.22
C ASN A 85 2.28 14.90 -9.76
N LEU A 86 3.25 15.15 -10.66
CA LEU A 86 4.68 15.07 -10.34
C LEU A 86 5.15 16.15 -9.37
N VAL A 87 4.31 17.17 -9.11
CA VAL A 87 4.53 18.16 -8.06
C VAL A 87 4.49 17.53 -6.66
N LEU A 88 3.61 16.56 -6.45
CA LEU A 88 3.41 15.90 -5.14
C LEU A 88 3.92 14.45 -5.12
N ASP A 89 3.91 13.78 -6.26
CA ASP A 89 4.30 12.38 -6.37
C ASP A 89 5.80 12.20 -6.40
N LEU A 90 6.27 11.21 -5.63
CA LEU A 90 7.65 10.76 -5.62
C LEU A 90 7.80 9.60 -6.62
N ILE A 91 8.70 9.74 -7.60
CA ILE A 91 9.00 8.69 -8.59
C ILE A 91 10.32 7.99 -8.27
N VAL A 92 10.60 6.84 -8.89
CA VAL A 92 11.82 6.05 -8.65
C VAL A 92 13.08 6.86 -8.90
N LYS A 93 13.10 7.70 -9.95
CA LYS A 93 14.22 8.62 -10.23
C LYS A 93 14.56 9.53 -9.05
N ASP A 94 13.56 9.99 -8.31
CA ASP A 94 13.76 10.89 -7.16
C ASP A 94 14.45 10.18 -5.99
N ILE A 95 14.40 8.85 -5.94
CA ILE A 95 14.98 8.02 -4.87
C ILE A 95 16.35 7.50 -5.27
N CYS A 96 16.46 6.96 -6.47
CA CYS A 96 17.60 6.13 -6.89
C CYS A 96 18.49 6.78 -7.96
N GLY A 97 18.07 7.93 -8.52
CA GLY A 97 18.71 8.50 -9.72
C GLY A 97 18.48 7.64 -10.98
N ASP A 98 19.12 8.00 -12.09
CA ASP A 98 18.87 7.37 -13.39
C ASP A 98 19.53 5.97 -13.53
N LEU A 99 20.73 5.76 -12.96
CA LEU A 99 21.55 4.56 -13.17
C LEU A 99 21.08 3.31 -12.39
N VAL A 100 20.39 3.48 -11.27
CA VAL A 100 20.01 2.36 -10.38
C VAL A 100 18.66 1.76 -10.77
N SER A 101 17.84 2.49 -11.54
CA SER A 101 16.49 2.06 -11.93
C SER A 101 16.51 0.82 -12.83
N GLU A 102 17.46 0.74 -13.77
CA GLU A 102 17.52 -0.34 -14.77
C GLU A 102 17.85 -1.71 -14.16
N GLN A 103 18.70 -1.76 -13.13
CA GLN A 103 19.11 -3.01 -12.49
C GLN A 103 18.00 -3.68 -11.66
N GLN A 104 16.96 -2.94 -11.26
CA GLN A 104 15.84 -3.44 -10.45
C GLN A 104 14.57 -3.69 -11.27
N GLY A 105 14.62 -3.56 -12.59
CA GLY A 105 13.47 -3.78 -13.48
C GLY A 105 12.34 -2.75 -13.30
N LEU A 106 12.64 -1.56 -12.76
CA LEU A 106 11.69 -0.46 -12.61
C LEU A 106 12.09 0.70 -13.53
N SER A 107 11.10 1.39 -14.11
CA SER A 107 11.38 2.61 -14.88
C SER A 107 11.69 3.76 -13.93
N ALA A 108 12.57 4.67 -14.35
CA ALA A 108 12.87 5.89 -13.60
C ALA A 108 11.61 6.75 -13.39
N SER A 109 10.65 6.66 -14.32
CA SER A 109 9.35 7.34 -14.24
C SER A 109 8.30 6.59 -13.41
N THR A 110 8.60 5.39 -12.90
CA THR A 110 7.65 4.63 -12.09
C THR A 110 7.30 5.39 -10.81
N LEU A 111 6.00 5.52 -10.52
CA LEU A 111 5.50 6.10 -9.28
C LEU A 111 5.93 5.26 -8.08
N ALA A 112 6.70 5.86 -7.17
CA ALA A 112 7.20 5.21 -5.97
C ALA A 112 6.30 5.48 -4.76
N SER A 113 5.83 6.72 -4.58
CA SER A 113 4.93 7.10 -3.49
C SER A 113 4.05 8.28 -3.87
N SER A 114 2.73 8.09 -3.83
CA SER A 114 1.81 9.22 -4.05
C SER A 114 1.92 10.21 -2.90
N PHE A 115 1.91 11.51 -3.18
CA PHE A 115 2.15 12.56 -2.16
C PHE A 115 3.52 12.47 -1.44
N GLY A 116 4.45 11.63 -1.90
CA GLY A 116 5.71 11.39 -1.20
C GLY A 116 6.61 12.63 -1.11
N LYS A 117 6.54 13.56 -2.08
CA LYS A 117 7.32 14.82 -2.06
C LYS A 117 6.86 15.79 -0.98
N VAL A 118 5.62 15.67 -0.52
CA VAL A 118 5.07 16.54 0.54
C VAL A 118 5.86 16.39 1.84
N ILE A 119 6.42 15.21 2.12
CA ILE A 119 7.16 14.92 3.36
C ILE A 119 8.46 15.71 3.44
N ALA A 120 9.21 15.78 2.33
CA ALA A 120 10.46 16.52 2.26
C ALA A 120 10.24 18.05 2.10
N SER A 121 9.00 18.46 1.84
CA SER A 121 8.63 19.83 1.57
C SER A 121 8.30 20.61 2.85
N LYS A 122 8.67 21.89 2.87
CA LYS A 122 8.22 22.87 3.88
C LYS A 122 6.88 23.51 3.54
N ARG A 123 6.29 23.15 2.40
CA ARG A 123 5.00 23.67 1.92
C ARG A 123 3.85 23.15 2.77
N THR A 124 2.87 24.00 2.96
CA THR A 124 1.56 23.73 3.55
C THR A 124 0.52 23.52 2.45
N LEU A 125 -0.72 23.18 2.82
CA LEU A 125 -1.81 22.99 1.86
C LEU A 125 -2.02 24.23 0.95
N ALA A 126 -1.90 25.43 1.51
CA ALA A 126 -2.11 26.70 0.79
C ALA A 126 -1.07 26.97 -0.31
N ASP A 127 0.08 26.29 -0.27
CA ASP A 127 1.16 26.45 -1.24
C ASP A 127 0.98 25.56 -2.49
N TYR A 128 0.03 24.62 -2.46
CA TYR A 128 -0.25 23.72 -3.58
C TYR A 128 -1.47 24.19 -4.36
N LYS A 129 -1.41 24.01 -5.68
CA LYS A 129 -2.56 24.29 -6.55
C LYS A 129 -3.64 23.22 -6.33
N PRO A 130 -4.92 23.59 -6.26
CA PRO A 130 -6.04 22.63 -6.23
C PRO A 130 -6.00 21.60 -7.37
N GLU A 131 -5.53 22.01 -8.55
CA GLU A 131 -5.40 21.17 -9.74
C GLU A 131 -4.38 20.05 -9.54
N ASP A 132 -3.20 20.37 -8.99
CA ASP A 132 -2.13 19.40 -8.72
C ASP A 132 -2.59 18.38 -7.67
N LEU A 133 -3.24 18.86 -6.60
CA LEU A 133 -3.86 18.01 -5.58
C LEU A 133 -4.91 17.08 -6.20
N ALA A 134 -5.79 17.61 -7.04
CA ALA A 134 -6.87 16.85 -7.66
C ALA A 134 -6.34 15.75 -8.59
N THR A 135 -5.34 16.04 -9.42
CA THR A 135 -4.77 15.05 -10.34
C THR A 135 -3.97 13.97 -9.61
N THR A 136 -3.27 14.33 -8.52
CA THR A 136 -2.58 13.35 -7.68
C THR A 136 -3.58 12.42 -6.98
N LEU A 137 -4.68 12.95 -6.42
CA LEU A 137 -5.74 12.14 -5.83
C LEU A 137 -6.37 11.20 -6.87
N LEU A 138 -6.71 11.71 -8.06
CA LEU A 138 -7.30 10.92 -9.12
C LEU A 138 -6.39 9.74 -9.47
N SER A 139 -5.11 10.01 -9.73
CA SER A 139 -4.14 9.00 -10.11
C SER A 139 -3.90 7.97 -9.00
N ALA A 140 -3.65 8.44 -7.77
CA ALA A 140 -3.36 7.57 -6.63
C ALA A 140 -4.49 6.56 -6.36
N PHE A 141 -5.74 7.03 -6.29
CA PHE A 141 -6.86 6.16 -5.96
C PHE A 141 -7.33 5.32 -7.14
N THR A 142 -7.23 5.82 -8.37
CA THR A 142 -7.54 5.02 -9.57
C THR A 142 -6.56 3.87 -9.74
N TYR A 143 -5.25 4.10 -9.57
CA TYR A 143 -4.25 3.03 -9.62
C TYR A 143 -4.45 2.00 -8.52
N ASN A 144 -4.83 2.40 -7.31
CA ASN A 144 -5.13 1.46 -6.25
C ASN A 144 -6.33 0.54 -6.58
N ILE A 145 -7.42 1.11 -7.10
CA ILE A 145 -8.60 0.34 -7.51
C ILE A 145 -8.22 -0.65 -8.62
N ALA A 146 -7.47 -0.19 -9.63
CA ALA A 146 -7.02 -1.04 -10.73
C ALA A 146 -6.07 -2.16 -10.25
N GLN A 147 -5.18 -1.87 -9.28
CA GLN A 147 -4.29 -2.87 -8.70
C GLN A 147 -5.06 -3.99 -8.00
N ILE A 148 -6.05 -3.63 -7.18
CA ILE A 148 -6.90 -4.60 -6.49
C ILE A 148 -7.70 -5.42 -7.51
N ALA A 149 -8.26 -4.77 -8.54
CA ALA A 149 -8.96 -5.45 -9.62
C ALA A 149 -8.06 -6.48 -10.34
N PHE A 150 -6.83 -6.09 -10.68
CA PHE A 150 -5.83 -6.98 -11.27
C PHE A 150 -5.53 -8.18 -10.37
N LEU A 151 -5.20 -7.95 -9.10
CA LEU A 151 -4.84 -9.02 -8.16
C LEU A 151 -5.99 -10.03 -7.99
N VAL A 152 -7.23 -9.54 -7.88
CA VAL A 152 -8.42 -10.40 -7.77
C VAL A 152 -8.68 -11.16 -9.06
N ALA A 153 -8.56 -10.51 -10.22
CA ALA A 153 -8.69 -11.17 -11.51
C ALA A 153 -7.65 -12.29 -11.69
N ALA A 154 -6.39 -12.02 -11.34
CA ALA A 154 -5.28 -12.97 -11.39
C ALA A 154 -5.52 -14.17 -10.46
N LEU A 155 -5.94 -13.92 -9.22
CA LEU A 155 -6.29 -14.98 -8.25
C LEU A 155 -7.40 -15.90 -8.75
N LEU A 156 -8.33 -15.37 -9.55
CA LEU A 156 -9.47 -16.11 -10.09
C LEU A 156 -9.19 -16.69 -11.50
N GLY A 157 -8.02 -16.44 -12.08
CA GLY A 157 -7.67 -16.84 -13.44
C GLY A 157 -8.54 -16.18 -14.51
N LEU A 158 -8.96 -14.93 -14.30
CA LEU A 158 -9.85 -14.19 -15.20
C LEU A 158 -9.10 -13.11 -15.98
N ASN A 159 -9.26 -13.09 -17.30
CA ASN A 159 -8.65 -12.07 -18.17
C ASN A 159 -9.62 -10.94 -18.54
N ARG A 160 -10.93 -11.19 -18.40
CA ARG A 160 -11.99 -10.23 -18.76
C ARG A 160 -12.45 -9.47 -17.52
N VAL A 161 -12.14 -8.17 -17.49
CA VAL A 161 -12.47 -7.28 -16.37
C VAL A 161 -13.31 -6.11 -16.87
N PHE A 162 -14.57 -6.07 -16.44
CA PHE A 162 -15.48 -4.95 -16.68
C PHE A 162 -15.42 -3.98 -15.52
N PHE A 163 -15.31 -2.70 -15.84
CA PHE A 163 -15.43 -1.62 -14.89
C PHE A 163 -16.79 -0.95 -15.04
N GLY A 164 -17.49 -0.81 -13.92
CA GLY A 164 -18.81 -0.21 -13.84
C GLY A 164 -18.91 0.76 -12.66
N GLY A 165 -20.11 1.31 -12.46
CA GLY A 165 -20.40 2.25 -11.38
C GLY A 165 -20.34 3.70 -11.82
N SER A 166 -20.39 4.62 -10.85
CA SER A 166 -20.57 6.05 -11.08
C SER A 166 -19.30 6.88 -10.89
N TYR A 167 -18.14 6.22 -10.74
CA TYR A 167 -16.83 6.86 -10.59
C TYR A 167 -16.22 7.31 -11.91
N ILE A 168 -16.30 6.47 -12.94
CA ILE A 168 -15.58 6.70 -14.21
C ILE A 168 -16.23 7.84 -15.00
N ARG A 169 -17.56 7.85 -15.13
CA ARG A 169 -18.40 8.85 -15.82
C ARG A 169 -17.89 9.23 -17.21
N GLY A 170 -17.30 8.27 -17.93
CA GLY A 170 -16.68 8.49 -19.24
C GLY A 170 -15.48 9.45 -19.24
N HIS A 171 -14.83 9.68 -18.08
CA HIS A 171 -13.69 10.58 -17.97
C HIS A 171 -12.40 9.93 -18.52
N PRO A 172 -11.77 10.49 -19.57
CA PRO A 172 -10.63 9.86 -20.24
C PRO A 172 -9.47 9.52 -19.31
N SER A 173 -9.04 10.47 -18.46
CA SER A 173 -7.91 10.28 -17.54
C SER A 173 -8.13 9.11 -16.55
N THR A 174 -9.38 8.91 -16.12
CA THR A 174 -9.73 7.82 -15.21
C THR A 174 -9.62 6.48 -15.93
N MET A 175 -10.18 6.41 -17.15
CA MET A 175 -10.12 5.19 -17.95
C MET A 175 -8.69 4.86 -18.40
N ASP A 176 -7.91 5.86 -18.78
CA ASP A 176 -6.49 5.69 -19.14
C ASP A 176 -5.67 5.16 -17.96
N ASN A 177 -5.85 5.72 -16.77
CA ASN A 177 -5.17 5.22 -15.56
C ASN A 177 -5.53 3.76 -15.26
N ILE A 178 -6.81 3.38 -15.36
CA ILE A 178 -7.25 1.99 -15.17
C ILE A 178 -6.63 1.08 -16.23
N SER A 179 -6.75 1.42 -17.51
CA SER A 179 -6.25 0.61 -18.62
C SER A 179 -4.74 0.45 -18.57
N TYR A 180 -4.00 1.53 -18.32
CA TYR A 180 -2.56 1.50 -18.16
C TYR A 180 -2.16 0.55 -17.02
N ALA A 181 -2.76 0.69 -15.84
CA ALA A 181 -2.48 -0.17 -14.69
C ALA A 181 -2.76 -1.65 -14.96
N ILE A 182 -3.95 -1.97 -15.48
CA ILE A 182 -4.34 -3.35 -15.80
C ILE A 182 -3.38 -3.95 -16.83
N SER A 183 -3.06 -3.22 -17.89
CA SER A 183 -2.10 -3.67 -18.91
C SER A 183 -0.70 -3.85 -18.33
N TYR A 184 -0.22 -2.90 -17.52
CA TYR A 184 1.11 -2.93 -16.92
C TYR A 184 1.30 -4.13 -16.00
N TRP A 185 0.42 -4.32 -15.01
CA TRP A 185 0.57 -5.42 -14.04
C TRP A 185 0.29 -6.79 -14.64
N SER A 186 -0.61 -6.88 -15.63
CA SER A 186 -0.87 -8.15 -16.34
C SER A 186 0.12 -8.45 -17.46
N LYS A 187 1.12 -7.58 -17.71
CA LYS A 187 2.03 -7.69 -18.86
C LYS A 187 1.27 -7.83 -20.19
N GLY A 188 0.16 -7.11 -20.32
CA GLY A 188 -0.72 -7.10 -21.50
C GLY A 188 -1.69 -8.29 -21.60
N GLN A 189 -1.75 -9.18 -20.61
CA GLN A 189 -2.64 -10.35 -20.64
C GLN A 189 -4.10 -10.04 -20.28
N MET A 190 -4.34 -8.91 -19.59
CA MET A 190 -5.67 -8.47 -19.20
C MET A 190 -6.01 -7.13 -19.86
N GLN A 191 -7.29 -6.93 -20.14
CA GLN A 191 -7.78 -5.69 -20.73
C GLN A 191 -8.95 -5.14 -19.91
N ALA A 192 -8.86 -3.84 -19.58
CA ALA A 192 -9.96 -3.13 -18.95
C ALA A 192 -11.06 -2.84 -19.98
N THR A 193 -12.28 -3.28 -19.69
CA THR A 193 -13.46 -2.99 -20.51
C THR A 193 -14.41 -2.08 -19.76
N PHE A 194 -14.86 -1.02 -20.41
CA PHE A 194 -15.80 -0.03 -19.87
C PHE A 194 -17.16 -0.16 -20.52
N LEU A 195 -18.17 0.43 -19.88
CA LEU A 195 -19.57 0.38 -20.30
C LEU A 195 -20.11 1.79 -20.47
N ARG A 196 -20.86 2.06 -21.54
CA ARG A 196 -21.48 3.38 -21.76
C ARG A 196 -22.48 3.74 -20.65
N HIS A 197 -23.18 2.73 -20.13
CA HIS A 197 -24.19 2.88 -19.08
C HIS A 197 -23.71 2.31 -17.74
N GLU A 198 -22.41 2.41 -17.45
CA GLU A 198 -21.74 1.91 -16.24
C GLU A 198 -22.45 2.27 -14.92
N GLY A 199 -23.00 3.48 -14.80
CA GLY A 199 -23.68 3.95 -13.59
C GLY A 199 -25.10 3.42 -13.40
N PHE A 200 -25.67 2.78 -14.42
CA PHE A 200 -27.09 2.39 -14.44
C PHE A 200 -27.32 0.89 -14.29
N LEU A 201 -26.27 0.08 -14.18
CA LEU A 201 -26.36 -1.38 -14.16
C LEU A 201 -27.33 -1.89 -13.07
N GLY A 202 -27.25 -1.34 -11.85
CA GLY A 202 -28.13 -1.73 -10.75
C GLY A 202 -29.59 -1.36 -10.98
N ALA A 203 -29.86 -0.13 -11.46
CA ALA A 203 -31.21 0.34 -11.76
C ALA A 203 -31.84 -0.45 -12.92
N LEU A 204 -31.06 -0.76 -13.96
CA LEU A 204 -31.51 -1.60 -15.07
C LEU A 204 -31.82 -3.02 -14.60
N GLY A 205 -30.98 -3.60 -13.74
CA GLY A 205 -31.22 -4.90 -13.13
C GLY A 205 -32.54 -4.94 -12.35
N ALA A 206 -32.80 -3.90 -11.52
CA ALA A 206 -34.06 -3.78 -10.78
C ALA A 206 -35.29 -3.66 -11.70
N LEU A 207 -35.20 -2.83 -12.75
CA LEU A 207 -36.27 -2.70 -13.74
C LEU A 207 -36.58 -4.02 -14.45
N MET A 208 -35.55 -4.80 -14.80
CA MET A 208 -35.73 -6.10 -15.45
C MET A 208 -36.32 -7.14 -14.50
N SER A 209 -35.94 -7.13 -13.22
CA SER A 209 -36.57 -8.02 -12.23
C SER A 209 -38.06 -7.72 -12.03
N TYR A 210 -38.46 -6.45 -12.17
CA TYR A 210 -39.87 -6.06 -12.07
C TYR A 210 -40.70 -6.58 -13.25
N LYS A 211 -40.14 -6.60 -14.47
CA LYS A 211 -40.82 -7.14 -15.66
C LYS A 211 -41.01 -8.66 -15.62
N GLU A 212 -40.16 -9.37 -14.89
CA GLU A 212 -40.27 -10.84 -14.73
C GLU A 212 -41.28 -11.22 -13.63
N LEU A 213 -41.65 -10.29 -12.75
CA LEU A 213 -42.73 -10.42 -11.77
C LEU A 213 -44.06 -9.96 -12.41
N GLY A 214 -44.58 -10.75 -13.34
CA GLY A 214 -45.96 -10.59 -13.82
C GLY A 214 -46.93 -10.61 -12.62
N ILE A 215 -47.93 -9.73 -12.63
CA ILE A 215 -49.02 -9.76 -11.64
C ILE A 215 -49.79 -11.07 -11.85
N GLU A 216 -49.43 -12.09 -11.08
CA GLU A 216 -50.27 -13.18 -10.57
C GLU A 216 -49.36 -14.04 -9.64
N ASP A 217 -49.81 -14.19 -8.39
CA ASP A 217 -49.26 -14.99 -7.29
C ASP A 217 -47.94 -14.54 -6.62
N ILE A 218 -48.10 -13.63 -5.64
CA ILE A 218 -47.17 -13.55 -4.49
C ILE A 218 -47.56 -14.66 -3.51
N GLU A 219 -47.00 -15.86 -3.69
CA GLU A 219 -46.78 -16.75 -2.55
C GLU A 219 -45.42 -16.40 -1.93
N MET A 220 -45.45 -15.91 -0.70
CA MET A 220 -44.24 -15.77 0.11
C MET A 220 -43.75 -17.18 0.47
N VAL A 221 -42.67 -17.62 -0.17
CA VAL A 221 -41.96 -18.82 0.24
C VAL A 221 -40.97 -18.43 1.33
N ASP A 222 -41.38 -18.69 2.59
CA ASP A 222 -40.47 -18.77 3.72
C ASP A 222 -39.51 -19.95 3.50
N VAL A 223 -38.25 -19.66 3.20
CA VAL A 223 -37.20 -20.68 3.20
C VAL A 223 -36.77 -20.87 4.65
N HIS A 224 -37.41 -21.82 5.33
CA HIS A 224 -36.85 -22.43 6.55
C HIS A 224 -35.55 -23.14 6.18
N LEU A 225 -34.43 -22.58 6.61
CA LEU A 225 -33.15 -23.27 6.62
C LEU A 225 -33.12 -24.17 7.86
N ASN A 226 -33.04 -25.48 7.63
CA ASN A 226 -32.79 -26.46 8.67
C ASN A 226 -31.38 -26.26 9.23
N ASP A 227 -31.30 -25.85 10.49
CA ASP A 227 -30.11 -25.94 11.31
C ASP A 227 -29.78 -27.42 11.56
N LYS A 228 -28.61 -27.84 11.07
CA LYS A 228 -27.88 -28.96 11.67
C LYS A 228 -26.57 -28.40 12.21
N GLU A 229 -26.59 -28.16 13.52
CA GLU A 229 -25.40 -27.97 14.34
C GLU A 229 -24.68 -29.31 14.45
N ASP A 230 -23.53 -29.45 13.80
CA ASP A 230 -22.51 -30.42 14.22
C ASP A 230 -21.64 -29.75 15.28
N LEU A 231 -21.96 -30.02 16.55
CA LEU A 231 -21.12 -29.73 17.70
C LEU A 231 -19.93 -30.69 17.69
N CYS A 232 -18.72 -30.16 17.50
CA CYS A 232 -17.50 -30.90 17.79
C CYS A 232 -16.84 -30.29 19.04
N GLU A 233 -16.73 -31.10 20.09
CA GLU A 233 -16.20 -30.75 21.41
C GLU A 233 -14.76 -30.21 21.35
N PRO A 234 -14.35 -29.36 22.31
CA PRO A 234 -12.98 -28.88 22.41
C PRO A 234 -12.06 -30.00 22.89
N SER A 235 -11.21 -30.53 22.00
CA SER A 235 -10.07 -31.35 22.41
C SER A 235 -9.03 -30.46 23.09
N SER A 236 -8.76 -30.74 24.37
CA SER A 236 -7.65 -30.21 25.14
C SER A 236 -6.32 -30.49 24.43
N ILE A 237 -5.62 -29.44 24.01
CA ILE A 237 -4.21 -29.54 23.62
C ILE A 237 -3.39 -29.00 24.79
N SER A 238 -2.60 -29.90 25.35
CA SER A 238 -1.63 -29.67 26.42
C SER A 238 -0.61 -28.60 26.03
N ASP A 239 -0.32 -27.72 26.97
CA ASP A 239 0.88 -26.88 27.00
C ASP A 239 2.12 -27.78 26.90
N GLU A 240 2.78 -27.77 25.74
CA GLU A 240 4.18 -28.15 25.64
C GLU A 240 5.00 -26.91 25.31
N SER A 241 5.66 -26.39 26.35
CA SER A 241 6.74 -25.44 26.23
C SER A 241 7.92 -26.10 25.52
N VAL A 242 7.99 -25.98 24.20
CA VAL A 242 9.16 -26.40 23.42
C VAL A 242 9.93 -25.16 23.00
N THR A 243 10.90 -24.78 23.84
CA THR A 243 12.05 -23.97 23.42
C THR A 243 12.84 -24.78 22.40
N THR A 244 12.60 -24.54 21.11
CA THR A 244 13.46 -25.03 20.03
C THR A 244 14.01 -23.84 19.27
N GLU A 245 15.33 -23.78 19.17
CA GLU A 245 16.00 -22.82 18.30
C GLU A 245 15.46 -22.95 16.86
N PRO A 246 15.17 -21.83 16.17
CA PRO A 246 14.55 -21.89 14.86
C PRO A 246 15.54 -22.48 13.85
N ASN A 247 15.28 -23.72 13.46
CA ASN A 247 16.00 -24.43 12.40
C ASN A 247 15.86 -23.62 11.09
N GLU A 248 16.98 -23.13 10.53
CA GLU A 248 17.02 -22.13 9.42
C GLU A 248 16.22 -22.55 8.16
N HIS A 249 15.99 -23.85 7.97
CA HIS A 249 15.21 -24.39 6.85
C HIS A 249 13.69 -24.21 6.97
N ASN A 250 13.16 -23.86 8.14
CA ASN A 250 11.70 -23.78 8.36
C ASN A 250 11.11 -22.37 8.13
N ILE A 251 11.89 -21.37 7.71
CA ILE A 251 11.37 -19.99 7.55
C ILE A 251 10.88 -19.74 6.12
N PHE A 252 11.53 -20.32 5.11
CA PHE A 252 11.17 -20.14 3.70
C PHE A 252 10.06 -21.10 3.22
N PRO A 253 9.34 -20.76 2.14
CA PRO A 253 9.29 -19.44 1.51
C PRO A 253 8.37 -18.48 2.29
N TYR A 254 8.59 -17.17 2.13
CA TYR A 254 7.74 -16.15 2.74
C TYR A 254 7.63 -14.90 1.87
N LEU A 255 6.57 -14.11 2.11
CA LEU A 255 6.42 -12.79 1.52
C LEU A 255 7.02 -11.74 2.46
N LEU A 256 8.01 -11.00 1.99
CA LEU A 256 8.49 -9.80 2.67
C LEU A 256 7.70 -8.58 2.16
N VAL A 257 6.98 -7.92 3.06
CA VAL A 257 6.26 -6.67 2.79
C VAL A 257 7.05 -5.53 3.40
N ASN A 258 7.80 -4.81 2.56
CA ASN A 258 8.61 -3.67 2.97
C ASN A 258 7.83 -2.36 2.78
N VAL A 259 7.41 -1.76 3.90
CA VAL A 259 6.62 -0.52 3.95
C VAL A 259 7.52 0.68 4.25
N GLY A 260 7.96 1.36 3.20
CA GLY A 260 8.62 2.66 3.26
C GLY A 260 7.69 3.77 2.77
N SER A 261 8.23 4.71 2.00
CA SER A 261 7.42 5.74 1.33
C SER A 261 6.35 5.11 0.42
N GLY A 262 6.74 4.11 -0.37
CA GLY A 262 5.84 3.13 -0.99
C GLY A 262 5.93 1.76 -0.30
N VAL A 263 5.30 0.74 -0.87
CA VAL A 263 5.36 -0.64 -0.39
C VAL A 263 5.92 -1.55 -1.47
N SER A 264 6.91 -2.36 -1.12
CA SER A 264 7.46 -3.40 -2.00
C SER A 264 7.16 -4.79 -1.43
N MET A 265 6.71 -5.71 -2.27
CA MET A 265 6.35 -7.07 -1.90
C MET A 265 7.27 -8.04 -2.63
N ILE A 266 8.09 -8.75 -1.85
CA ILE A 266 9.19 -9.57 -2.35
C ILE A 266 8.95 -11.00 -1.86
N GLU A 267 8.88 -11.95 -2.77
CA GLU A 267 8.91 -13.36 -2.42
C GLU A 267 10.35 -13.75 -2.09
N VAL A 268 10.55 -14.33 -0.91
CA VAL A 268 11.84 -14.87 -0.49
C VAL A 268 11.73 -16.39 -0.49
N ILE A 269 12.35 -17.01 -1.50
CA ILE A 269 12.27 -18.44 -1.78
C ILE A 269 13.28 -19.22 -0.95
N GLY A 270 14.42 -18.60 -0.67
CA GLY A 270 15.50 -19.19 0.10
C GLY A 270 16.61 -18.18 0.35
N LYS A 271 17.70 -18.64 0.99
CA LYS A 271 18.89 -17.82 1.19
C LYS A 271 19.40 -17.30 -0.16
N TRP A 272 19.57 -15.98 -0.27
CA TRP A 272 20.01 -15.28 -1.50
C TRP A 272 19.11 -15.47 -2.73
N LYS A 273 17.92 -16.06 -2.59
CA LYS A 273 16.98 -16.28 -3.68
C LYS A 273 15.66 -15.60 -3.37
N PHE A 274 15.43 -14.48 -4.03
CA PHE A 274 14.23 -13.66 -3.85
C PHE A 274 13.83 -12.98 -5.16
N GLU A 275 12.55 -12.67 -5.30
CA GLU A 275 11.99 -12.00 -6.47
C GLU A 275 10.99 -10.93 -6.03
N ARG A 276 11.06 -9.73 -6.63
CA ARG A 276 10.05 -8.70 -6.40
C ARG A 276 8.80 -9.02 -7.21
N ILE A 277 7.71 -9.34 -6.51
CA ILE A 277 6.44 -9.71 -7.15
C ILE A 277 5.69 -8.46 -7.62
N ILE A 278 5.50 -7.49 -6.73
CA ILE A 278 4.76 -6.25 -7.00
C ILE A 278 5.09 -5.18 -5.93
N GLY A 279 4.50 -3.99 -6.05
CA GLY A 279 4.44 -3.01 -4.97
C GLY A 279 3.24 -2.07 -5.13
N THR A 280 2.94 -1.30 -4.09
CA THR A 280 1.93 -0.22 -4.14
C THR A 280 2.57 1.10 -3.77
N HIS A 281 2.19 2.17 -4.46
CA HIS A 281 2.66 3.52 -4.16
C HIS A 281 1.95 4.13 -2.93
N LEU A 282 0.87 3.51 -2.44
CA LEU A 282 0.15 3.93 -1.22
C LEU A 282 0.84 3.35 0.02
N GLY A 283 2.05 3.85 0.30
CA GLY A 283 2.82 3.49 1.50
C GLY A 283 2.76 4.56 2.59
N GLY A 284 3.71 4.50 3.53
CA GLY A 284 3.80 5.48 4.62
C GLY A 284 4.07 6.91 4.14
N GLY A 285 4.67 7.03 2.95
CA GLY A 285 4.91 8.31 2.29
C GLY A 285 3.61 9.03 1.95
N THR A 286 2.64 8.27 1.43
CA THR A 286 1.31 8.78 1.13
C THR A 286 0.53 9.10 2.40
N ILE A 287 0.59 8.23 3.41
CA ILE A 287 -0.08 8.43 4.69
C ILE A 287 0.37 9.74 5.33
N LEU A 288 1.69 9.92 5.50
CA LEU A 288 2.24 11.10 6.13
C LEU A 288 2.07 12.35 5.25
N GLY A 289 2.22 12.23 3.93
CA GLY A 289 1.96 13.34 3.01
C GLY A 289 0.54 13.88 3.12
N LEU A 290 -0.47 13.00 3.08
CA LEU A 290 -1.87 13.38 3.27
C LEU A 290 -2.14 13.88 4.69
N ALA A 291 -1.56 13.25 5.71
CA ALA A 291 -1.73 13.68 7.10
C ALA A 291 -1.21 15.10 7.31
N ARG A 292 0.00 15.44 6.82
CA ARG A 292 0.56 16.79 6.86
C ARG A 292 -0.41 17.82 6.26
N LEU A 293 -1.00 17.51 5.10
CA LEU A 293 -1.91 18.42 4.42
C LEU A 293 -3.26 18.57 5.14
N LEU A 294 -3.76 17.52 5.79
CA LEU A 294 -5.07 17.50 6.43
C LEU A 294 -5.05 17.99 7.88
N THR A 295 -3.95 17.80 8.60
CA THR A 295 -3.88 18.05 10.05
C THR A 295 -2.80 19.04 10.44
N GLY A 296 -1.83 19.30 9.56
CA GLY A 296 -0.65 20.10 9.87
C GLY A 296 0.43 19.38 10.68
N CYS A 297 0.26 18.08 10.99
CA CYS A 297 1.29 17.32 11.71
C CYS A 297 2.60 17.29 10.92
N THR A 298 3.75 17.23 11.60
CA THR A 298 5.07 17.34 10.96
C THR A 298 5.90 16.07 11.02
N SER A 299 5.57 15.15 11.93
CA SER A 299 6.22 13.84 12.09
C SER A 299 5.21 12.70 12.02
N TYR A 300 5.72 11.48 11.84
CA TYR A 300 4.88 10.29 11.87
C TYR A 300 4.36 10.01 13.29
N GLU A 301 5.18 10.28 14.31
CA GLU A 301 4.81 10.14 15.72
C GLU A 301 3.62 11.04 16.08
N GLU A 302 3.66 12.32 15.68
CA GLU A 302 2.56 13.27 15.90
C GLU A 302 1.28 12.83 15.17
N PHE A 303 1.41 12.35 13.93
CA PHE A 303 0.29 11.75 13.19
C PHE A 303 -0.32 10.57 13.95
N LEU A 304 0.50 9.70 14.52
CA LEU A 304 0.00 8.57 15.30
C LEU A 304 -0.70 9.02 16.57
N GLU A 305 -0.15 9.99 17.30
CA GLU A 305 -0.81 10.56 18.49
C GLU A 305 -2.17 11.18 18.16
N LEU A 306 -2.28 11.91 17.05
CA LEU A 306 -3.56 12.44 16.55
C LEU A 306 -4.53 11.30 16.24
N SER A 307 -4.08 10.30 15.48
CA SER A 307 -4.92 9.16 15.07
C SER A 307 -5.45 8.36 16.26
N GLN A 308 -4.70 8.32 17.37
CA GLN A 308 -5.09 7.59 18.57
C GLN A 308 -6.17 8.31 19.39
N ARG A 309 -6.25 9.63 19.27
CA ARG A 309 -7.28 10.46 19.94
C ARG A 309 -8.54 10.61 19.09
N GLY A 310 -8.47 10.25 17.81
CA GLY A 310 -9.57 10.37 16.86
C GLY A 310 -10.45 9.13 16.75
N ASN A 311 -11.58 9.32 16.07
CA ASN A 311 -12.53 8.28 15.73
C ASN A 311 -12.77 8.25 14.21
N ASN A 312 -12.27 7.20 13.55
CA ASN A 312 -12.46 7.07 12.10
C ASN A 312 -13.94 6.97 11.69
N LEU A 313 -14.83 6.47 12.55
CA LEU A 313 -16.26 6.34 12.23
C LEU A 313 -17.00 7.67 12.11
N ALA A 314 -16.41 8.78 12.57
CA ALA A 314 -16.92 10.13 12.33
C ALA A 314 -16.74 10.55 10.86
N VAL A 315 -15.73 10.00 10.18
CA VAL A 315 -15.29 10.38 8.82
C VAL A 315 -15.67 9.32 7.78
N ASP A 316 -15.52 8.06 8.15
CA ASP A 316 -15.81 6.91 7.30
C ASP A 316 -17.33 6.69 7.17
N LEU A 317 -17.79 6.41 5.95
CA LEU A 317 -19.15 5.92 5.71
C LEU A 317 -19.19 4.41 6.01
N THR A 318 -20.09 4.00 6.89
CA THR A 318 -20.26 2.61 7.33
C THR A 318 -21.43 1.93 6.61
N VAL A 319 -21.50 0.61 6.69
CA VAL A 319 -22.64 -0.19 6.23
C VAL A 319 -23.91 0.21 6.98
N GLY A 320 -23.79 0.56 8.27
CA GLY A 320 -24.91 1.02 9.08
C GLY A 320 -25.48 2.36 8.62
N ASP A 321 -24.62 3.27 8.12
CA ASP A 321 -25.07 4.54 7.53
C ASP A 321 -25.88 4.32 6.23
N ILE A 322 -25.73 3.16 5.56
CA ILE A 322 -26.41 2.84 4.29
C ILE A 322 -27.67 1.98 4.53
N TYR A 323 -27.57 0.96 5.38
CA TYR A 323 -28.58 -0.09 5.54
C TYR A 323 -29.25 -0.09 6.94
N GLY A 324 -28.84 0.82 7.84
CA GLY A 324 -29.35 0.90 9.21
C GLY A 324 -28.62 0.00 10.21
N GLU A 325 -29.09 -0.01 11.45
CA GLU A 325 -28.38 -0.59 12.61
C GLU A 325 -28.10 -2.09 12.51
N GLN A 326 -28.89 -2.83 11.72
CA GLN A 326 -28.70 -4.27 11.49
C GLN A 326 -27.56 -4.57 10.51
N GLY A 327 -26.99 -3.55 9.86
CA GLY A 327 -25.99 -3.71 8.82
C GLY A 327 -26.57 -4.41 7.60
N TYR A 328 -25.82 -5.35 7.01
CA TYR A 328 -26.27 -6.13 5.85
C TYR A 328 -26.10 -7.64 6.10
N PRO A 329 -27.03 -8.26 6.86
CA PRO A 329 -26.91 -9.66 7.31
C PRO A 329 -26.79 -10.67 6.18
N LYS A 330 -27.47 -10.44 5.05
CA LYS A 330 -27.42 -11.30 3.85
C LYS A 330 -26.00 -11.55 3.34
N HIS A 331 -25.07 -10.64 3.62
CA HIS A 331 -23.66 -10.76 3.24
C HIS A 331 -22.71 -10.74 4.45
N GLY A 332 -23.23 -10.92 5.67
CA GLY A 332 -22.44 -10.98 6.90
C GLY A 332 -21.65 -9.71 7.18
N LEU A 333 -22.19 -8.53 6.83
CA LEU A 333 -21.52 -7.24 7.07
C LEU A 333 -22.15 -6.52 8.27
N PRO A 334 -21.45 -6.42 9.42
CA PRO A 334 -21.91 -5.63 10.56
C PRO A 334 -22.10 -4.15 10.20
N ALA A 335 -22.99 -3.46 10.91
CA ALA A 335 -23.24 -2.03 10.73
C ALA A 335 -21.98 -1.16 10.88
N SER A 336 -21.05 -1.53 11.76
CA SER A 336 -19.78 -0.82 11.97
C SER A 336 -18.75 -1.01 10.84
N THR A 337 -19.02 -1.87 9.86
CA THR A 337 -18.10 -2.11 8.75
C THR A 337 -17.98 -0.86 7.89
N THR A 338 -16.75 -0.40 7.64
CA THR A 338 -16.51 0.71 6.70
C THR A 338 -16.93 0.32 5.28
N ALA A 339 -17.88 1.04 4.71
CA ALA A 339 -18.31 0.92 3.32
C ALA A 339 -17.48 1.81 2.39
N SER A 340 -17.10 3.00 2.84
CA SER A 340 -16.23 3.92 2.12
C SER A 340 -15.43 4.78 3.09
N SER A 341 -14.09 4.73 3.01
CA SER A 341 -13.26 5.63 3.81
C SER A 341 -13.47 7.07 3.39
N PHE A 342 -13.52 8.01 4.33
CA PHE A 342 -13.87 9.43 4.05
C PHE A 342 -15.24 9.65 3.38
N GLY A 343 -16.09 8.62 3.31
CA GLY A 343 -17.35 8.70 2.57
C GLY A 343 -18.34 9.73 3.13
N LYS A 344 -18.33 10.01 4.43
CA LYS A 344 -19.24 11.02 5.04
C LYS A 344 -18.89 12.44 4.60
N VAL A 345 -17.62 12.69 4.32
CA VAL A 345 -17.10 14.01 3.94
C VAL A 345 -17.76 14.53 2.66
N THR A 346 -18.15 13.61 1.77
CA THR A 346 -18.83 13.94 0.51
C THR A 346 -20.10 14.76 0.75
N SER A 347 -20.84 14.47 1.83
CA SER A 347 -22.17 15.05 2.10
C SER A 347 -22.19 16.08 3.23
N ASN A 348 -21.21 16.05 4.15
CA ASN A 348 -21.21 16.94 5.32
C ASN A 348 -20.38 18.21 5.11
N LYS A 349 -20.43 19.13 6.09
CA LYS A 349 -19.63 20.37 6.07
C LYS A 349 -18.21 20.05 6.50
N LEU A 350 -17.24 20.74 5.91
CA LEU A 350 -15.82 20.53 6.22
C LEU A 350 -15.47 20.92 7.66
N SER A 351 -16.20 21.89 8.23
CA SER A 351 -16.07 22.33 9.63
C SER A 351 -16.40 21.25 10.66
N ASP A 352 -17.07 20.18 10.25
CA ASP A 352 -17.55 19.14 11.18
C ASP A 352 -16.44 18.13 11.53
N TYR A 353 -15.29 18.20 10.85
CA TYR A 353 -14.22 17.22 10.97
C TYR A 353 -13.04 17.75 11.77
N LYS A 354 -12.65 17.01 12.81
CA LYS A 354 -11.46 17.28 13.61
C LYS A 354 -10.22 16.64 12.99
N ALA A 355 -9.06 17.26 13.18
CA ALA A 355 -7.79 16.74 12.70
C ALA A 355 -7.51 15.31 13.21
N GLU A 356 -7.88 15.02 14.45
CA GLU A 356 -7.75 13.69 15.06
C GLU A 356 -8.57 12.63 14.31
N ASP A 357 -9.83 12.94 13.96
CA ASP A 357 -10.72 12.00 13.27
C ASP A 357 -10.24 11.74 11.84
N LEU A 358 -9.73 12.78 11.16
CA LEU A 358 -9.11 12.66 9.84
C LEU A 358 -7.84 11.79 9.89
N ALA A 359 -6.99 11.98 10.91
CA ALA A 359 -5.80 11.16 11.11
C ALA A 359 -6.17 9.68 11.37
N ALA A 360 -7.20 9.44 12.21
CA ALA A 360 -7.69 8.10 12.49
C ALA A 360 -8.24 7.41 11.22
N ALA A 361 -8.99 8.14 10.38
CA ALA A 361 -9.53 7.64 9.12
C ALA A 361 -8.43 7.36 8.09
N LEU A 362 -7.42 8.22 7.96
CA LEU A 362 -6.24 7.96 7.13
C LEU A 362 -5.55 6.68 7.58
N LEU A 363 -5.18 6.59 8.87
CA LEU A 363 -4.48 5.41 9.37
C LEU A 363 -5.29 4.14 9.10
N ASN A 364 -6.60 4.17 9.31
CA ASN A 364 -7.48 3.04 9.05
C ASN A 364 -7.51 2.63 7.57
N ALA A 365 -7.71 3.59 6.66
CA ALA A 365 -7.80 3.35 5.22
C ALA A 365 -6.54 2.68 4.65
N PHE A 366 -5.37 3.26 4.93
CA PHE A 366 -4.13 2.79 4.33
C PHE A 366 -3.61 1.51 4.99
N THR A 367 -3.79 1.34 6.30
CA THR A 367 -3.42 0.09 6.99
C THR A 367 -4.23 -1.09 6.44
N TYR A 368 -5.54 -0.90 6.23
CA TYR A 368 -6.39 -1.90 5.61
C TYR A 368 -5.93 -2.22 4.18
N ASN A 369 -5.63 -1.18 3.38
CA ASN A 369 -5.19 -1.35 2.00
C ASN A 369 -3.89 -2.17 1.89
N ILE A 370 -2.89 -1.82 2.70
CA ILE A 370 -1.61 -2.54 2.75
C ILE A 370 -1.82 -4.00 3.14
N GLY A 371 -2.64 -4.27 4.17
CA GLY A 371 -2.96 -5.63 4.59
C GLY A 371 -3.70 -6.42 3.49
N GLN A 372 -4.68 -5.79 2.83
CA GLN A 372 -5.49 -6.43 1.80
C GLN A 372 -4.65 -6.82 0.59
N ILE A 373 -3.82 -5.90 0.07
CA ILE A 373 -2.94 -6.17 -1.07
C ILE A 373 -1.92 -7.25 -0.69
N SER A 374 -1.31 -7.16 0.50
CA SER A 374 -0.37 -8.18 0.99
C SER A 374 -1.01 -9.58 1.04
N CYS A 375 -2.26 -9.66 1.49
CA CYS A 375 -3.01 -10.92 1.52
C CYS A 375 -3.24 -11.48 0.11
N PHE A 376 -3.63 -10.65 -0.85
CA PHE A 376 -3.83 -11.10 -2.23
C PHE A 376 -2.53 -11.57 -2.88
N VAL A 377 -1.44 -10.84 -2.69
CA VAL A 377 -0.12 -11.19 -3.24
C VAL A 377 0.40 -12.50 -2.64
N ALA A 378 0.27 -12.68 -1.32
CA ALA A 378 0.66 -13.93 -0.66
C ALA A 378 -0.15 -15.11 -1.19
N LYS A 379 -1.47 -14.97 -1.34
CA LYS A 379 -2.33 -16.02 -1.92
C LYS A 379 -1.98 -16.33 -3.37
N LEU A 380 -1.71 -15.30 -4.18
CA LEU A 380 -1.35 -15.46 -5.59
C LEU A 380 -0.03 -16.23 -5.74
N SER A 381 0.90 -16.00 -4.82
CA SER A 381 2.21 -16.65 -4.79
C SER A 381 2.20 -17.98 -4.02
N GLY A 382 1.06 -18.42 -3.48
CA GLY A 382 0.96 -19.65 -2.68
C GLY A 382 1.69 -19.61 -1.32
N LEU A 383 2.00 -18.41 -0.81
CA LEU A 383 2.79 -18.20 0.40
C LEU A 383 1.90 -18.22 1.65
N LYS A 384 2.37 -18.89 2.70
CA LYS A 384 1.67 -18.98 4.00
C LYS A 384 2.19 -18.04 5.07
N LYS A 385 3.38 -17.46 4.87
CA LYS A 385 4.08 -16.62 5.84
C LYS A 385 4.29 -15.24 5.25
N ILE A 386 3.96 -14.20 6.02
CA ILE A 386 4.18 -12.81 5.65
C ILE A 386 4.97 -12.14 6.76
N PHE A 387 6.10 -11.55 6.38
CA PHE A 387 6.90 -10.69 7.23
C PHE A 387 6.67 -9.24 6.83
N PHE A 388 6.06 -8.47 7.72
CA PHE A 388 5.95 -7.03 7.58
C PHE A 388 7.19 -6.36 8.15
N ARG A 389 7.64 -5.35 7.43
CA ARG A 389 8.79 -4.56 7.78
C ARG A 389 8.57 -3.09 7.41
N GLY A 390 9.25 -2.16 8.07
CA GLY A 390 9.20 -0.73 7.78
C GLY A 390 8.81 0.17 8.96
N THR A 391 9.40 1.36 8.99
CA THR A 391 9.27 2.35 10.07
C THR A 391 7.85 2.85 10.31
N TYR A 392 6.98 2.75 9.29
CA TYR A 392 5.60 3.20 9.37
C TYR A 392 4.67 2.18 10.05
N ILE A 393 5.11 0.94 10.24
CA ILE A 393 4.28 -0.14 10.79
C ILE A 393 4.90 -0.73 12.04
N CYS A 394 6.16 -1.16 11.96
CA CYS A 394 6.77 -1.90 13.06
C CYS A 394 7.14 -0.95 14.21
N GLY A 395 6.93 -1.42 15.45
CA GLY A 395 7.06 -0.59 16.65
C GLY A 395 5.79 0.20 17.00
N HIS A 396 4.72 0.07 16.21
CA HIS A 396 3.43 0.70 16.48
C HIS A 396 2.35 -0.35 16.73
N GLU A 397 2.17 -0.74 18.00
CA GLU A 397 1.30 -1.85 18.42
C GLU A 397 -0.11 -1.78 17.82
N LYS A 398 -0.76 -0.61 17.83
CA LYS A 398 -2.10 -0.42 17.25
C LYS A 398 -2.16 -0.70 15.74
N ILE A 399 -1.11 -0.36 15.00
CA ILE A 399 -1.04 -0.62 13.55
C ILE A 399 -0.83 -2.11 13.32
N MET A 400 0.13 -2.71 14.02
CA MET A 400 0.43 -4.14 13.92
C MET A 400 -0.79 -4.99 14.29
N ASP A 401 -1.53 -4.62 15.32
CA ASP A 401 -2.79 -5.27 15.71
C ASP A 401 -3.88 -5.10 14.64
N LYS A 402 -4.08 -3.90 14.09
CA LYS A 402 -5.03 -3.67 12.99
C LYS A 402 -4.71 -4.52 11.76
N ILE A 403 -3.44 -4.57 11.34
CA ILE A 403 -3.01 -5.42 10.23
C ILE A 403 -3.25 -6.89 10.58
N SER A 404 -2.86 -7.34 11.77
CA SER A 404 -3.01 -8.73 12.19
C SER A 404 -4.47 -9.19 12.17
N ARG A 405 -5.40 -8.39 12.70
CA ARG A 405 -6.85 -8.67 12.68
C ARG A 405 -7.38 -8.75 11.25
N SER A 406 -6.97 -7.79 10.43
CA SER A 406 -7.40 -7.72 9.03
C SER A 406 -6.87 -8.91 8.21
N MET A 407 -5.61 -9.27 8.42
CA MET A 407 -4.97 -10.45 7.84
C MET A 407 -5.67 -11.74 8.27
N LYS A 408 -6.00 -11.90 9.57
CA LYS A 408 -6.77 -13.04 10.07
C LYS A 408 -8.14 -13.15 9.39
N TYR A 409 -8.83 -12.03 9.21
CA TYR A 409 -10.12 -11.97 8.51
C TYR A 409 -10.01 -12.39 7.04
N TRP A 410 -9.12 -11.78 6.23
CA TRP A 410 -9.03 -12.13 4.79
C TRP A 410 -8.38 -13.48 4.52
N SER A 411 -7.45 -13.92 5.37
CA SER A 411 -6.80 -15.21 5.22
C SER A 411 -7.62 -16.36 5.79
N LYS A 412 -8.70 -16.09 6.54
CA LYS A 412 -9.40 -17.11 7.35
C LYS A 412 -8.43 -17.88 8.26
N GLY A 413 -7.43 -17.18 8.81
CA GLY A 413 -6.38 -17.75 9.66
C GLY A 413 -5.29 -18.55 8.94
N GLN A 414 -5.29 -18.62 7.61
CA GLN A 414 -4.31 -19.42 6.85
C GLN A 414 -2.94 -18.75 6.67
N LEU A 415 -2.84 -17.44 6.90
CA LEU A 415 -1.61 -16.67 6.76
C LEU A 415 -1.02 -16.33 8.13
N GLN A 416 0.20 -16.78 8.37
CA GLN A 416 1.01 -16.36 9.52
C GLN A 416 1.57 -14.97 9.24
N THR A 417 1.25 -14.02 10.11
CA THR A 417 1.74 -12.64 10.03
C THR A 417 2.79 -12.41 11.11
N THR A 418 3.93 -11.85 10.73
CA THR A 418 5.03 -11.54 11.64
C THR A 418 5.54 -10.14 11.34
N PHE A 419 5.84 -9.36 12.37
CA PHE A 419 6.45 -8.02 12.22
C PHE A 419 7.89 -8.10 12.68
N LEU A 420 8.81 -7.65 11.82
CA LEU A 420 10.23 -7.66 12.16
C LEU A 420 10.55 -6.54 13.16
N CYS A 421 11.60 -6.79 13.95
CA CYS A 421 12.16 -5.83 14.88
C CYS A 421 13.34 -5.10 14.22
N HIS A 422 13.70 -3.91 14.70
CA HIS A 422 14.91 -3.16 14.26
C HIS A 422 14.93 -2.67 12.80
N GLU A 423 13.75 -2.37 12.24
CA GLU A 423 13.53 -1.96 10.84
C GLU A 423 14.45 -0.87 10.29
N GLY A 424 14.81 0.11 11.11
CA GLY A 424 15.65 1.24 10.69
C GLY A 424 17.06 0.85 10.29
N PHE A 425 17.52 -0.34 10.67
CA PHE A 425 18.91 -0.77 10.51
C PHE A 425 19.07 -1.95 9.53
N LEU A 426 17.99 -2.67 9.20
CA LEU A 426 18.07 -3.87 8.36
C LEU A 426 18.69 -3.63 6.98
N GLY A 427 18.39 -2.47 6.38
CA GLY A 427 19.00 -2.07 5.10
C GLY A 427 20.52 -1.86 5.22
N ALA A 428 20.96 -1.18 6.28
CA ALA A 428 22.37 -0.95 6.55
C ALA A 428 23.11 -2.25 6.90
N VAL A 429 22.50 -3.12 7.71
CA VAL A 429 23.04 -4.45 8.03
C VAL A 429 23.14 -5.33 6.79
N GLY A 430 22.12 -5.31 5.92
CA GLY A 430 22.16 -6.03 4.65
C GLY A 430 23.27 -5.53 3.72
N ALA A 431 23.48 -4.21 3.64
CA ALA A 431 24.59 -3.63 2.88
C ALA A 431 25.95 -4.07 3.47
N PHE A 432 26.11 -4.00 4.79
CA PHE A 432 27.31 -4.46 5.49
C PHE A 432 27.61 -5.95 5.23
N TRP A 433 26.61 -6.83 5.33
CA TRP A 433 26.79 -8.26 5.00
C TRP A 433 27.06 -8.54 3.53
N SER A 434 26.59 -7.69 2.61
CA SER A 434 26.97 -7.78 1.20
C SER A 434 28.47 -7.49 1.02
N TYR A 435 29.06 -6.62 1.85
CA TYR A 435 30.50 -6.32 1.83
C TYR A 435 31.35 -7.42 2.48
N GLU A 436 30.90 -8.07 3.56
CA GLU A 436 31.65 -9.22 4.14
C GLU A 436 31.81 -10.36 3.12
N ASN A 437 30.77 -10.64 2.32
CA ASN A 437 30.84 -11.64 1.25
C ASN A 437 31.73 -11.22 0.04
N MET A 438 32.31 -10.02 0.07
CA MET A 438 33.32 -9.54 -0.89
C MET A 438 34.77 -9.67 -0.36
N GLY A 439 35.00 -10.35 0.77
CA GLY A 439 36.34 -10.76 1.23
C GLY A 439 36.94 -9.94 2.37
N ILE A 440 36.13 -9.40 3.29
CA ILE A 440 36.58 -8.77 4.54
C ILE A 440 36.17 -9.70 5.68
N ASP A 441 37.06 -10.61 6.08
CA ASP A 441 36.72 -11.79 6.91
C ASP A 441 36.87 -11.60 8.43
N ASP A 442 37.15 -10.40 8.95
CA ASP A 442 37.66 -10.28 10.31
C ASP A 442 36.89 -9.29 11.20
N PHE A 443 35.65 -9.61 11.58
CA PHE A 443 35.03 -9.01 12.77
C PHE A 443 34.08 -9.97 13.51
N ALA A 444 34.19 -9.98 14.83
CA ALA A 444 33.38 -10.74 15.81
C ALA A 444 31.91 -10.26 15.92
N THR A 445 31.32 -9.76 14.83
CA THR A 445 30.01 -9.11 14.74
C THR A 445 28.84 -10.07 14.53
N LYS A 446 29.12 -11.33 14.18
CA LYS A 446 28.08 -12.31 13.77
C LYS A 446 27.07 -12.61 14.88
N GLU A 447 27.50 -12.75 16.13
CA GLU A 447 26.60 -13.24 17.20
C GLU A 447 25.73 -12.12 17.80
N VAL A 448 26.31 -10.93 18.03
CA VAL A 448 25.56 -9.77 18.55
C VAL A 448 24.53 -9.28 17.53
N MET A 449 24.86 -9.26 16.22
CA MET A 449 23.89 -8.90 15.19
C MET A 449 22.80 -9.97 15.02
N LYS A 450 23.13 -11.26 15.15
CA LYS A 450 22.13 -12.35 15.11
C LYS A 450 21.13 -12.22 16.27
N GLN A 451 21.59 -11.87 17.48
CA GLN A 451 20.71 -11.60 18.63
C GLN A 451 19.85 -10.34 18.45
N VAL A 452 20.40 -9.26 17.87
CA VAL A 452 19.63 -8.03 17.59
C VAL A 452 18.55 -8.29 16.53
N LEU A 453 18.83 -9.06 15.49
CA LEU A 453 17.86 -9.39 14.42
C LEU A 453 16.78 -10.37 14.87
N LEU A 454 17.11 -11.29 15.79
CA LEU A 454 16.21 -12.32 16.31
C LEU A 454 15.53 -11.93 17.64
N GLY A 455 15.68 -10.69 18.10
CA GLY A 455 14.88 -10.14 19.19
C GLY A 455 13.40 -10.40 18.91
N ALA A 456 12.71 -11.09 19.84
CA ALA A 456 11.45 -11.78 19.61
C ALA A 456 10.48 -10.97 18.71
N PRO A 457 10.13 -11.47 17.50
CA PRO A 457 9.26 -10.75 16.61
C PRO A 457 7.85 -10.66 17.20
N TYR A 458 7.14 -9.56 16.92
CA TYR A 458 5.75 -9.43 17.35
C TYR A 458 4.88 -10.39 16.51
N ILE A 459 4.28 -11.36 17.20
CA ILE A 459 3.26 -12.27 16.68
C ILE A 459 1.95 -11.86 17.37
N GLY A 460 1.01 -11.32 16.61
CA GLY A 460 -0.21 -10.69 17.15
C GLY A 460 -0.85 -11.48 18.29
N GLY A 461 -1.06 -10.81 19.43
CA GLY A 461 -1.68 -11.39 20.63
C GLY A 461 -0.75 -11.56 21.83
N ASN A 462 0.57 -11.62 21.64
CA ASN A 462 1.56 -11.64 22.74
C ASN A 462 2.53 -10.46 22.58
N SER A 463 2.39 -9.46 23.45
CA SER A 463 3.35 -8.36 23.55
C SER A 463 4.62 -8.87 24.23
N PRO A 464 5.83 -8.61 23.71
CA PRO A 464 7.03 -8.66 24.54
C PRO A 464 6.82 -7.63 25.66
N SER A 465 6.95 -8.05 26.91
CA SER A 465 6.68 -7.23 28.11
C SER A 465 7.54 -5.95 28.22
N HIS A 466 8.45 -5.68 27.28
CA HIS A 466 9.33 -4.53 27.29
C HIS A 466 9.52 -3.93 25.89
N SER A 467 9.28 -2.62 25.76
CA SER A 467 9.77 -1.86 24.62
C SER A 467 11.32 -1.88 24.62
N PRO A 468 12.00 -2.14 23.48
CA PRO A 468 13.46 -2.11 23.42
C PRO A 468 14.07 -0.74 23.77
N ARG A 469 13.26 0.33 23.80
CA ARG A 469 13.72 1.68 24.18
C ARG A 469 14.10 1.80 25.66
N GLN A 470 13.67 0.89 26.53
CA GLN A 470 13.99 0.94 27.96
C GLN A 470 15.27 0.19 28.35
N ILE A 471 15.83 -0.65 27.48
CA ILE A 471 17.02 -1.46 27.81
C ILE A 471 18.31 -0.62 27.84
N PHE A 472 18.34 0.55 27.18
CA PHE A 472 19.56 1.35 27.06
C PHE A 472 19.76 2.43 28.13
N HIS A 473 18.83 2.59 29.08
CA HIS A 473 18.83 3.82 29.89
C HIS A 473 19.64 3.82 31.19
N ASN A 474 20.18 2.69 31.68
CA ASN A 474 20.79 2.70 33.02
C ASN A 474 22.23 2.19 33.19
N ASP A 475 22.96 1.80 32.14
CA ASP A 475 24.39 1.42 32.32
C ASP A 475 25.34 1.76 31.15
N GLY A 476 24.83 2.13 29.97
CA GLY A 476 25.65 2.36 28.75
C GLY A 476 26.19 3.79 28.55
N SER A 477 25.66 4.79 29.26
CA SER A 477 25.94 6.21 29.02
C SER A 477 27.40 6.62 29.29
N MET A 478 28.03 6.00 30.30
CA MET A 478 29.45 6.23 30.63
C MET A 478 30.41 5.62 29.61
N ASN A 479 30.03 4.52 28.97
CA ASN A 479 30.88 3.81 28.01
C ASN A 479 30.82 4.44 26.61
N LEU A 480 29.64 4.90 26.19
CA LEU A 480 29.43 5.61 24.93
C LEU A 480 30.16 6.95 24.86
N LYS A 481 30.20 7.72 25.96
CA LYS A 481 30.94 9.00 25.97
C LYS A 481 32.44 8.81 25.76
N LYS A 482 33.04 7.81 26.41
CA LYS A 482 34.46 7.48 26.24
C LYS A 482 34.77 7.00 24.83
N GLU A 483 33.87 6.21 24.24
CA GLU A 483 34.01 5.73 22.87
C GLU A 483 33.90 6.87 21.84
N VAL A 484 32.98 7.83 22.06
CA VAL A 484 32.86 9.03 21.22
C VAL A 484 34.10 9.92 21.34
N GLU A 485 34.67 10.11 22.54
CA GLU A 485 35.93 10.84 22.70
C GLU A 485 37.11 10.14 22.00
N ARG A 486 37.18 8.80 22.09
CA ARG A 486 38.22 8.03 21.39
C ARG A 486 38.11 8.20 19.87
N LEU A 487 36.92 8.03 19.31
CA LEU A 487 36.67 8.19 17.87
C LEU A 487 36.91 9.63 17.40
N HIS A 488 36.67 10.63 18.26
CA HIS A 488 36.97 12.02 17.93
C HIS A 488 38.49 12.26 17.84
N ASN A 489 39.27 11.68 18.74
CA ASN A 489 40.73 11.76 18.69
C ASN A 489 41.30 11.04 17.47
N GLU A 490 40.83 9.82 17.17
CA GLU A 490 41.24 9.06 15.98
C GLU A 490 40.91 9.82 14.68
N ASN A 491 39.72 10.44 14.58
CA ASN A 491 39.37 11.29 13.44
C ASN A 491 40.27 12.52 13.32
N THR A 492 40.72 13.08 14.44
CA THR A 492 41.62 14.24 14.44
C THR A 492 42.99 13.87 13.90
N GLU A 493 43.52 12.70 14.28
CA GLU A 493 44.78 12.16 13.76
C GLU A 493 44.67 11.81 12.27
N LEU A 494 43.60 11.16 11.85
CA LEU A 494 43.32 10.86 10.44
C LEU A 494 43.24 12.13 9.58
N ASN A 495 42.56 13.17 10.06
CA ASN A 495 42.49 14.45 9.34
C ASN A 495 43.86 15.13 9.24
N ALA A 496 44.70 15.03 10.27
CA ALA A 496 46.07 15.54 10.22
C ALA A 496 46.93 14.77 9.19
N GLU A 497 46.76 13.45 9.09
CA GLU A 497 47.45 12.62 8.10
C GLU A 497 46.99 12.93 6.67
N VAL A 498 45.69 13.08 6.46
CA VAL A 498 45.12 13.50 5.16
C VAL A 498 45.69 14.84 4.72
N GLN A 499 45.78 15.81 5.65
CA GLN A 499 46.34 17.12 5.33
C GLN A 499 47.84 17.05 4.99
N ARG A 500 48.59 16.17 5.67
CA ARG A 500 50.00 15.92 5.34
C ARG A 500 50.15 15.33 3.94
N LEU A 501 49.35 14.32 3.61
CA LEU A 501 49.36 13.67 2.29
C LEU A 501 48.95 14.64 1.17
N LEU A 502 47.99 15.53 1.41
CA LEU A 502 47.61 16.57 0.44
C LEU A 502 48.77 17.54 0.14
N ASN A 503 49.52 17.94 1.17
CA ASN A 503 50.68 18.80 1.00
C ASN A 503 51.80 18.09 0.22
N GLU A 504 52.08 16.82 0.55
CA GLU A 504 53.08 16.01 -0.15
C GLU A 504 52.70 15.81 -1.63
N ASN A 505 51.42 15.57 -1.92
CA ASN A 505 50.92 15.44 -3.29
C ASN A 505 51.06 16.75 -4.07
N ALA A 506 50.84 17.90 -3.43
CA ALA A 506 51.04 19.21 -4.04
C ALA A 506 52.51 19.46 -4.39
N GLU A 507 53.45 19.09 -3.51
CA GLU A 507 54.89 19.19 -3.78
C GLU A 507 55.33 18.28 -4.93
N LEU A 508 54.81 17.05 -4.98
CA LEU A 508 55.11 16.09 -6.06
C LEU A 508 54.59 16.60 -7.41
N ARG A 509 53.39 17.20 -7.44
CA ARG A 509 52.85 17.85 -8.65
C ARG A 509 53.72 19.01 -9.12
N ALA A 510 54.16 19.88 -8.20
CA ALA A 510 55.05 20.99 -8.54
C ALA A 510 56.41 20.50 -9.09
N LYS A 511 56.97 19.42 -8.54
CA LYS A 511 58.19 18.78 -9.06
C LYS A 511 57.98 18.18 -10.44
N LEU A 512 56.82 17.55 -10.68
CA LEU A 512 56.46 16.97 -11.98
C LEU A 512 56.32 18.05 -13.06
N GLU A 513 55.64 19.16 -12.75
CA GLU A 513 55.49 20.30 -13.67
C GLU A 513 56.85 20.93 -14.02
N LYS A 514 57.74 21.06 -13.03
CA LYS A 514 59.10 21.57 -13.26
C LYS A 514 59.92 20.64 -14.16
N LEU A 515 59.84 19.32 -13.95
CA LEU A 515 60.48 18.32 -14.81
C LEU A 515 59.92 18.33 -16.24
N GLN A 516 58.61 18.55 -16.40
CA GLN A 516 57.98 18.67 -17.72
C GLN A 516 58.42 19.96 -18.44
N GLN A 517 58.55 21.08 -17.72
CA GLN A 517 59.08 22.33 -18.28
C GLN A 517 60.56 22.20 -18.68
N ASP A 518 61.39 21.56 -17.86
CA ASP A 518 62.82 21.35 -18.17
C ASP A 518 63.01 20.38 -19.36
N LYS A 519 62.10 19.41 -19.53
CA LYS A 519 62.09 18.51 -20.69
C LYS A 519 61.64 19.22 -21.97
N SER A 520 60.75 20.21 -21.88
CA SER A 520 60.32 21.03 -23.02
C SER A 520 61.33 22.11 -23.44
N ARG A 521 62.31 22.44 -22.58
CA ARG A 521 63.41 23.37 -22.88
C ARG A 521 64.66 22.68 -23.43
N SER A 522 64.75 21.35 -23.28
CA SER A 522 65.86 20.53 -23.80
C SER A 522 65.53 19.79 -25.11
N SER A 523 64.28 19.85 -25.57
CA SER A 523 63.82 19.52 -26.93
C SER A 523 63.69 20.77 -27.78
#